data_AF-A0A1S3DAI3-F1
#
_entry.id   AF-A0A1S3DAI3-F1
#
_cell.length_a   1.000
_cell.length_b   1.000
_cell.length_c   1.000
_cell.angle_alpha   90.00
_cell.angle_beta   90.00
_cell.angle_gamma   90.00
#
_symmetry.space_group_name_H-M   'P 1'
#
loop_
_entity.id
_entity.type
_entity.pdbx_description
1 polymer ?
#
loop_
_entity_poly.entity_id
_entity_poly.type
_entity_poly.pdbx_seq_one_letter_code
_entity_poly.pdbx_strand_id
1 'polypeptide(L)'
;MEGHQGKQSGPKKENYVDWKINTKDTEHLGFDPEKEKSWHGDFSFVVGADCQFGLIAQFEHPTEVTWDEEIELSTKLVSILNDLSPRPRFFVVCGDLTNEFPELSAEKTPGDIRAR
;
A
#
# COMPACT_ATOMS: atom_id res chain seq x y z
N MET A 1 -19.88 29.74 39.87
CA MET A 1 -18.78 28.90 39.36
C MET A 1 -19.43 27.73 38.64
N GLU A 2 -19.69 27.86 37.35
CA GLU A 2 -20.26 26.77 36.55
C GLU A 2 -19.20 26.28 35.58
N GLY A 3 -18.73 25.05 35.81
CA GLY A 3 -17.67 24.41 35.03
C GLY A 3 -18.19 24.02 33.65
N HIS A 4 -17.60 24.62 32.62
CA HIS A 4 -17.72 24.12 31.25
C HIS A 4 -16.90 22.84 31.12
N GLN A 5 -17.57 21.68 31.15
CA GLN A 5 -16.97 20.43 30.70
C GLN A 5 -16.96 20.43 29.17
N GLY A 6 -15.79 20.69 28.59
CA GLY A 6 -15.54 20.47 27.17
C GLY A 6 -15.78 19.00 26.85
N LYS A 7 -16.78 18.72 26.01
CA LYS A 7 -16.95 17.40 25.41
C LYS A 7 -15.70 17.10 24.59
N GLN A 8 -14.86 16.19 25.07
CA GLN A 8 -13.82 15.58 24.24
C GLN A 8 -14.54 14.80 23.14
N SER A 9 -14.50 15.33 21.93
CA SER A 9 -14.91 14.59 20.74
C SER A 9 -14.01 13.38 20.63
N GLY A 10 -14.58 12.18 20.78
CA GLY A 10 -13.87 10.93 20.49
C GLY A 10 -13.30 10.92 19.06
N PRO A 11 -12.36 10.01 18.78
CA PRO A 11 -11.69 9.95 17.48
C PRO A 11 -12.74 9.90 16.37
N LYS A 12 -12.59 10.79 15.38
CA LYS A 12 -13.44 10.81 14.19
C LYS A 12 -13.34 9.43 13.56
N LYS A 13 -14.49 8.76 13.36
CA LYS A 13 -14.54 7.50 12.61
C LYS A 13 -13.99 7.80 11.22
N GLU A 14 -12.77 7.37 10.97
CA GLU A 14 -12.16 7.46 9.65
C GLU A 14 -12.98 6.63 8.66
N ASN A 15 -13.14 7.17 7.45
CA ASN A 15 -13.90 6.55 6.38
C ASN A 15 -13.15 5.29 5.90
N TYR A 16 -13.34 4.18 6.59
CA TYR A 16 -12.81 2.91 6.12
C TYR A 16 -13.55 2.55 4.82
N VAL A 17 -12.84 2.57 3.71
CA VAL A 17 -13.37 2.14 2.41
C VAL A 17 -13.68 0.64 2.52
N ASP A 18 -14.87 0.23 2.15
CA ASP A 18 -15.23 -1.19 2.11
C ASP A 18 -14.44 -1.88 0.99
N TRP A 19 -13.29 -2.45 1.35
CA TRP A 19 -12.40 -3.15 0.42
C TRP A 19 -13.07 -4.44 -0.05
N LYS A 20 -13.35 -4.52 -1.36
CA LYS A 20 -13.91 -5.73 -1.99
C LYS A 20 -12.80 -6.58 -2.58
N ILE A 21 -12.69 -7.81 -2.11
CA ILE A 21 -11.86 -8.83 -2.74
C ILE A 21 -12.59 -9.33 -3.99
N ASN A 22 -12.13 -8.92 -5.17
CA ASN A 22 -12.70 -9.31 -6.46
C ASN A 22 -11.93 -10.47 -7.09
N THR A 23 -11.62 -11.49 -6.28
CA THR A 23 -10.94 -12.69 -6.75
C THR A 23 -11.62 -13.94 -6.18
N LYS A 24 -11.59 -15.03 -6.96
CA LYS A 24 -12.08 -16.34 -6.55
C LYS A 24 -11.29 -17.39 -7.31
N ASP A 25 -10.89 -18.48 -6.65
CA ASP A 25 -10.22 -19.62 -7.30
C ASP A 25 -8.99 -19.20 -8.13
N THR A 26 -8.19 -18.26 -7.61
CA THR A 26 -7.01 -17.64 -8.29
C THR A 26 -7.33 -16.82 -9.55
N GLU A 27 -8.60 -16.53 -9.81
CA GLU A 27 -9.05 -15.71 -10.93
C GLU A 27 -9.59 -14.36 -10.46
N HIS A 28 -9.43 -13.34 -11.29
CA HIS A 28 -10.07 -12.04 -11.08
C HIS A 28 -11.49 -12.06 -11.64
N LEU A 29 -12.49 -11.70 -10.84
CA LEU A 29 -13.91 -11.77 -11.24
C LEU A 29 -14.27 -10.84 -12.41
N GLY A 30 -13.46 -9.80 -12.66
CA GLY A 30 -13.62 -8.91 -13.81
C GLY A 30 -12.87 -9.35 -15.07
N PHE A 31 -12.10 -10.44 -15.02
CA PHE A 31 -11.35 -10.94 -16.16
C PHE A 31 -12.28 -11.76 -17.08
N ASP A 32 -12.32 -11.39 -18.36
CA ASP A 32 -13.09 -12.10 -19.40
C ASP A 32 -12.11 -12.77 -20.38
N PRO A 33 -11.88 -14.08 -20.25
CA PRO A 33 -10.91 -14.79 -21.09
C PRO A 33 -11.24 -14.69 -22.58
N GLU A 34 -12.51 -14.65 -22.98
CA GLU A 34 -12.88 -14.58 -24.40
C GLU A 34 -12.52 -13.22 -25.00
N LYS A 35 -12.67 -12.13 -24.22
CA LYS A 35 -12.29 -10.78 -24.66
C LYS A 35 -10.79 -10.51 -24.58
N GLU A 36 -10.06 -11.16 -23.68
CA GLU A 36 -8.62 -10.91 -23.48
C GLU A 36 -7.73 -11.88 -24.29
N LYS A 37 -8.31 -12.85 -25.01
CA LYS A 37 -7.60 -13.80 -25.90
C LYS A 37 -6.97 -13.16 -27.13
N SER A 38 -7.55 -12.09 -27.65
CA SER A 38 -7.10 -11.41 -28.86
C SER A 38 -6.67 -9.97 -28.57
N TRP A 39 -5.69 -9.49 -29.33
CA TRP A 39 -5.25 -8.10 -29.26
C TRP A 39 -6.29 -7.19 -29.93
N HIS A 40 -6.78 -6.19 -29.20
CA HIS A 40 -7.84 -5.28 -29.66
C HIS A 40 -7.37 -3.84 -29.92
N GLY A 41 -6.08 -3.55 -29.72
CA GLY A 41 -5.51 -2.21 -29.87
C GLY A 41 -4.53 -1.88 -28.75
N ASP A 42 -3.96 -0.68 -28.84
CA ASP A 42 -2.97 -0.20 -27.88
C ASP A 42 -3.59 -0.05 -26.49
N PHE A 43 -2.76 -0.25 -25.46
CA PHE A 43 -3.14 0.04 -24.09
C PHE A 43 -1.95 0.56 -23.29
N SER A 44 -2.25 1.23 -22.19
CA SER A 44 -1.28 1.65 -21.18
C SER A 44 -1.48 0.86 -19.91
N PHE A 45 -0.38 0.59 -19.21
CA PHE A 45 -0.36 -0.02 -17.88
C PHE A 45 0.69 0.70 -17.05
N VAL A 46 0.58 0.58 -15.73
CA VAL A 46 1.56 1.17 -14.80
C VAL A 46 2.29 0.05 -14.08
N VAL A 47 3.59 0.23 -13.88
CA VAL A 47 4.41 -0.64 -13.05
C VAL A 47 4.86 0.16 -11.84
N GLY A 48 4.46 -0.30 -10.65
CA GLY A 48 5.07 0.10 -9.39
C GLY A 48 6.18 -0.87 -9.05
N ALA A 49 7.27 -0.36 -8.50
CA ALA A 49 8.38 -1.17 -8.02
C ALA A 49 8.82 -0.64 -6.66
N ASP A 50 9.38 -1.54 -5.84
CA ASP A 50 10.07 -1.20 -4.59
C ASP A 50 9.23 -0.31 -3.66
N CYS A 51 7.98 -0.70 -3.40
CA CYS A 51 7.11 0.07 -2.50
C CYS A 51 7.64 0.10 -1.06
N GLN A 52 8.47 -0.87 -0.69
CA GLN A 52 9.21 -1.02 0.57
C GLN A 52 8.39 -0.55 1.79
N PHE A 53 7.19 -1.10 1.95
CA PHE A 53 6.28 -0.72 3.02
C PHE A 53 6.94 -0.96 4.40
N GLY A 54 7.05 0.09 5.20
CA GLY A 54 7.78 0.15 6.47
C GLY A 54 9.12 0.91 6.38
N LEU A 55 9.57 1.33 5.19
CA LEU A 55 10.82 2.06 5.01
C LEU A 55 10.74 3.48 5.58
N ILE A 56 9.62 4.18 5.35
CA ILE A 56 9.45 5.55 5.86
C ILE A 56 9.42 5.52 7.38
N ALA A 57 8.66 4.58 7.95
CA ALA A 57 8.60 4.40 9.40
C ALA A 57 9.98 4.14 10.02
N GLN A 58 10.84 3.33 9.37
CA GLN A 58 12.18 3.04 9.87
C GLN A 58 13.12 4.26 9.81
N PHE A 59 13.13 4.99 8.69
CA PHE A 59 14.15 6.01 8.44
C PHE A 59 13.76 7.41 8.90
N GLU A 60 12.48 7.77 8.81
CA GLU A 60 11.99 9.12 9.14
C GLU A 60 11.40 9.17 10.56
N HIS A 61 10.80 8.07 11.05
CA HIS A 61 10.11 8.01 12.35
C HIS A 61 10.65 6.90 13.29
N PRO A 62 11.98 6.84 13.56
CA PRO A 62 12.61 5.70 14.23
C PRO A 62 12.16 5.46 15.68
N THR A 63 11.51 6.44 16.31
CA THR A 63 11.03 6.34 17.70
C THR A 63 9.54 6.02 17.82
N GLU A 64 8.78 6.15 16.73
CA GLU A 64 7.34 5.94 16.70
C GLU A 64 6.96 5.26 15.38
N VAL A 65 7.05 3.92 15.36
CA VAL A 65 6.74 3.13 14.17
C VAL A 65 5.23 3.14 13.94
N THR A 66 4.80 4.01 13.04
CA THR A 66 3.44 4.05 12.49
C THR A 66 3.49 3.85 10.98
N TRP A 67 2.38 3.40 10.39
CA TRP A 67 2.28 3.18 8.94
C TRP A 67 1.33 4.15 8.25
N ASP A 68 0.86 5.17 8.98
CA ASP A 68 -0.19 6.07 8.52
C ASP A 68 0.23 6.84 7.26
N GLU A 69 1.48 7.31 7.23
CA GLU A 69 2.05 8.01 6.06
C GLU A 69 2.12 7.09 4.84
N GLU A 70 2.57 5.85 5.02
CA GLU A 70 2.69 4.86 3.93
C GLU A 70 1.32 4.43 3.40
N ILE A 71 0.33 4.30 4.28
CA ILE A 71 -1.08 4.06 3.92
C ILE A 71 -1.65 5.27 3.16
N GLU A 72 -1.39 6.51 3.61
CA GLU A 72 -1.84 7.72 2.94
C GLU A 72 -1.26 7.81 1.52
N LEU A 73 0.06 7.61 1.38
CA LEU A 73 0.75 7.62 0.09
C LEU A 73 0.23 6.53 -0.85
N SER A 74 0.02 5.31 -0.34
CA SER A 74 -0.54 4.19 -1.11
C SER A 74 -1.96 4.47 -1.56
N THR A 75 -2.79 5.07 -0.69
CA THR A 75 -4.17 5.46 -1.00
C THR A 75 -4.19 6.55 -2.09
N LYS A 76 -3.30 7.54 -1.98
CA LYS A 76 -3.14 8.60 -2.96
C LYS A 76 -2.68 8.07 -4.32
N LEU A 77 -1.75 7.12 -4.34
CA LEU A 77 -1.33 6.42 -5.56
C LEU A 77 -2.53 5.79 -6.26
N VAL A 78 -3.35 5.01 -5.54
CA VAL A 78 -4.56 4.38 -6.10
C VAL A 78 -5.51 5.43 -6.69
N SER A 79 -5.73 6.56 -6.00
CA SER A 79 -6.54 7.66 -6.54
C SER A 79 -5.97 8.21 -7.83
N ILE A 80 -4.67 8.50 -7.87
CA ILE A 80 -4.00 9.04 -9.06
C ILE A 80 -4.13 8.06 -10.24
N LEU A 81 -3.86 6.77 -10.02
CA LEU A 81 -3.96 5.75 -11.07
C LEU A 81 -5.39 5.64 -11.63
N ASN A 82 -6.39 5.81 -10.79
CA ASN A 82 -7.80 5.78 -11.18
C ASN A 82 -8.22 7.01 -12.01
N ASP A 83 -7.56 8.14 -11.81
CA ASP A 83 -7.86 9.42 -12.48
C ASP A 83 -7.04 9.66 -13.76
N LEU A 84 -6.03 8.84 -14.04
CA LEU A 84 -5.25 8.91 -15.27
C LEU A 84 -6.15 8.78 -16.52
N SER A 85 -5.81 9.54 -17.57
CA SER A 85 -6.49 9.51 -18.87
C SER A 85 -5.46 9.41 -20.01
N PRO A 86 -5.44 8.31 -20.79
CA PRO A 86 -6.31 7.14 -20.66
C PRO A 86 -6.04 6.36 -19.36
N ARG A 87 -7.09 5.74 -18.82
CA ARG A 87 -6.97 4.93 -17.60
C ARG A 87 -6.10 3.69 -17.89
N PRO A 88 -5.10 3.37 -17.04
CA PRO A 88 -4.33 2.14 -17.18
C PRO A 88 -5.24 0.93 -17.18
N ARG A 89 -4.97 -0.05 -18.04
CA ARG A 89 -5.72 -1.32 -18.07
C ARG A 89 -5.52 -2.13 -16.80
N PHE A 90 -4.31 -2.11 -16.28
CA PHE A 90 -3.93 -2.75 -15.02
C PHE A 90 -2.72 -2.04 -14.41
N PHE A 91 -2.51 -2.30 -13.13
CA PHE A 91 -1.35 -1.87 -12.36
C PHE A 91 -0.62 -3.12 -11.88
N VAL A 92 0.69 -3.20 -12.16
CA VAL A 92 1.55 -4.29 -11.71
C VAL A 92 2.45 -3.76 -10.61
N VAL A 93 2.56 -4.49 -9.50
CA VAL A 93 3.54 -4.19 -8.45
C VAL A 93 4.63 -5.24 -8.51
N CYS A 94 5.87 -4.79 -8.72
CA CYS A 94 7.03 -5.63 -8.96
C CYS A 94 8.05 -5.49 -7.82
N GLY A 95 8.09 -6.49 -6.93
CA GLY A 95 9.18 -6.67 -5.96
C GLY A 95 9.14 -5.72 -4.76
N ASP A 96 9.99 -6.04 -3.78
CA ASP A 96 10.28 -5.23 -2.59
C ASP A 96 9.04 -4.56 -1.99
N LEU A 97 8.02 -5.38 -1.69
CA LEU A 97 6.74 -4.92 -1.19
C LEU A 97 6.83 -4.39 0.24
N THR A 98 7.64 -5.03 1.06
CA THR A 98 7.85 -4.72 2.47
C THR A 98 9.31 -4.37 2.71
N ASN A 99 9.53 -3.42 3.61
CA ASN A 99 10.85 -3.09 4.14
C ASN A 99 11.24 -4.13 5.20
N GLU A 100 11.56 -5.34 4.74
CA GLU A 100 11.96 -6.43 5.61
C GLU A 100 13.26 -7.04 5.11
N PHE A 101 14.22 -7.21 6.02
CA PHE A 101 15.41 -7.99 5.72
C PHE A 101 15.07 -9.46 5.89
N PRO A 102 15.51 -10.36 4.99
CA PRO A 102 15.40 -11.79 5.24
C PRO A 102 16.06 -12.10 6.58
N GLU A 103 15.33 -12.78 7.48
CA GLU A 103 15.87 -13.16 8.78
C GLU A 103 17.22 -13.89 8.59
N LEU A 104 18.29 -13.30 9.11
CA LEU A 104 19.56 -14.00 9.23
C LEU A 104 19.44 -14.96 10.41
N SER A 105 19.32 -16.25 10.11
CA SER A 105 19.59 -17.34 11.06
C SER A 105 21.07 -17.43 11.47
N ALA A 106 21.89 -16.42 11.21
CA ALA A 106 23.31 -16.37 11.53
C ALA A 106 23.59 -15.30 12.59
N GLU A 107 24.31 -15.72 13.62
CA GLU A 107 24.62 -14.99 14.85
C GLU A 107 24.92 -13.50 14.62
N LYS A 108 24.19 -12.64 15.34
CA LYS A 108 24.35 -11.18 15.33
C LYS A 108 25.77 -10.83 15.78
N THR A 109 26.58 -10.27 14.88
CA THR A 109 27.92 -9.78 15.21
C THR A 109 27.87 -8.30 15.63
N PRO A 110 28.68 -7.85 16.60
CA PRO A 110 28.73 -6.44 17.00
C PRO A 110 29.14 -5.56 15.82
N GLY A 111 28.25 -4.64 15.41
CA GLY A 111 28.46 -3.73 14.29
C GLY A 111 27.60 -4.00 13.05
N ASP A 112 26.72 -5.01 13.08
CA ASP A 112 25.77 -5.22 11.99
C ASP A 112 24.75 -4.07 11.92
N ILE A 113 24.72 -3.39 10.77
CA ILE A 113 23.77 -2.29 10.49
C ILE A 113 22.32 -2.79 10.43
N ARG A 114 22.12 -4.12 10.31
CA ARG A 114 20.83 -4.81 10.39
C ARG A 114 20.28 -4.93 11.82
N ALA A 115 21.03 -4.46 12.83
CA ALA A 115 20.67 -4.53 14.24
C ALA A 115 20.35 -3.15 14.86
N ARG A 116 20.05 -2.13 14.05
CA ARG A 116 19.62 -0.81 14.51
C ARG A 116 18.13 -0.62 14.33
#